data_AF-A0A7X8EZX8-F1
#
_entry.id   AF-A0A7X8EZX8-F1
#
_cell.length_a   1.000
_cell.length_b   1.000
_cell.length_c   1.000
_cell.angle_alpha   90.00
_cell.angle_beta   90.00
_cell.angle_gamma   90.00
#
_symmetry.space_group_name_H-M   'P 1'
#
loop_
_entity.id
_entity.type
_entity.pdbx_description
1 polymer ?
#
loop_
_entity_poly.entity_id
_entity_poly.type
_entity_poly.pdbx_seq_one_letter_code
_entity_poly.pdbx_strand_id
1 'polypeptide(L)'
;MAQIGLTVELEMFDWPTFLERMRTGRLQMFFSGWIADYPDAENFLQVYYSKNSPWPNSTQYNNPEFDAVYERISVMPDSPERTALYHQAQWLVVNDLPAAYVYHRISYLLHHEWVENIVPNSYRPDTNGMGMTKFFKVDSEKRERYKKRFR
;
A
#
# COMPACT_ATOMS: atom_id res chain seq x y z
N MET A 1 -24.81 1.59 1.61
CA MET A 1 -25.22 2.57 0.57
C MET A 1 -26.71 2.52 0.29
N ALA A 2 -27.30 1.39 -0.12
CA ALA A 2 -28.75 1.30 -0.35
C ALA A 2 -29.61 1.64 0.90
N GLN A 3 -29.15 1.26 2.10
CA GLN A 3 -29.82 1.60 3.37
C GLN A 3 -29.88 3.11 3.67
N ILE A 4 -29.04 3.91 3.02
CA ILE A 4 -29.04 5.39 3.13
C ILE A 4 -29.53 6.04 1.82
N GLY A 5 -30.20 5.28 0.95
CA GLY A 5 -30.79 5.78 -0.29
C GLY A 5 -29.82 6.04 -1.45
N LEU A 6 -28.58 5.52 -1.37
CA LEU A 6 -27.59 5.67 -2.43
C LEU A 6 -27.52 4.42 -3.32
N THR A 7 -27.66 4.62 -4.63
CA THR A 7 -27.41 3.61 -5.67
C THR A 7 -25.92 3.63 -6.04
N VAL A 8 -25.28 2.47 -6.02
CA VAL A 8 -23.88 2.29 -6.43
C VAL A 8 -23.84 1.28 -7.56
N GLU A 9 -23.27 1.69 -8.70
CA GLU A 9 -23.03 0.82 -9.84
C GLU A 9 -21.55 0.41 -9.87
N LEU A 10 -21.30 -0.88 -10.09
CA LEU A 10 -19.94 -1.43 -10.16
C LEU A 10 -19.51 -1.46 -11.63
N GLU A 11 -18.47 -0.70 -11.96
CA GLU A 11 -17.79 -0.75 -13.26
C GLU A 11 -16.47 -1.52 -13.11
N MET A 12 -16.27 -2.54 -13.94
CA MET A 12 -15.03 -3.34 -13.95
C MET A 12 -14.17 -2.97 -15.15
N PHE A 13 -12.88 -2.85 -14.94
CA PHE A 13 -11.88 -2.55 -15.97
C PHE A 13 -10.75 -3.57 -15.94
N ASP A 14 -10.01 -3.69 -17.03
CA ASP A 14 -8.65 -4.20 -16.96
C ASP A 14 -7.76 -3.25 -16.14
N TRP A 15 -6.68 -3.81 -15.59
CA TRP A 15 -5.82 -3.08 -14.65
C TRP A 15 -5.19 -1.80 -15.24
N PRO A 16 -4.63 -1.81 -16.47
CA PRO A 16 -4.17 -0.58 -17.12
C PRO A 16 -5.25 0.51 -17.23
N THR A 17 -6.45 0.18 -17.70
CA THR A 17 -7.55 1.14 -17.81
C THR A 17 -8.00 1.65 -16.45
N PHE A 18 -8.09 0.79 -15.43
CA PHE A 18 -8.38 1.22 -14.06
C PHE A 18 -7.38 2.25 -13.55
N LEU A 19 -6.07 1.98 -13.70
CA LEU A 19 -5.02 2.88 -13.26
C LEU A 19 -5.05 4.24 -13.98
N GLU A 20 -5.31 4.24 -15.29
CA GLU A 20 -5.44 5.47 -16.07
C GLU A 20 -6.62 6.33 -15.59
N ARG A 21 -7.80 5.72 -15.43
CA ARG A 21 -9.00 6.44 -14.97
C ARG A 21 -8.87 6.95 -13.54
N MET A 22 -8.29 6.15 -12.66
CA MET A 22 -8.02 6.53 -11.27
C MET A 22 -7.09 7.75 -11.20
N ARG A 23 -5.96 7.71 -11.91
CA ARG A 23 -4.97 8.81 -11.93
C ARG A 23 -5.53 10.08 -12.58
N THR A 24 -6.30 9.93 -13.64
CA THR A 24 -6.91 11.08 -14.34
C THR A 24 -8.14 11.66 -13.64
N GLY A 25 -8.51 11.15 -12.46
CA GLY A 25 -9.67 11.66 -11.70
C GLY A 25 -11.02 11.35 -12.36
N ARG A 26 -11.09 10.33 -13.22
CA ARG A 26 -12.32 9.94 -13.94
C ARG A 26 -13.22 8.99 -13.15
N LEU A 27 -12.78 8.54 -11.97
CA LEU A 27 -13.55 7.67 -11.08
C LEU A 27 -14.14 8.48 -9.93
N GLN A 28 -15.43 8.32 -9.66
CA GLN A 28 -16.09 8.95 -8.51
C GLN A 28 -15.66 8.30 -7.18
N MET A 29 -15.54 6.97 -7.21
CA MET A 29 -15.09 6.14 -6.11
C MET A 29 -14.27 4.99 -6.68
N PHE A 30 -13.21 4.60 -5.97
CA PHE A 30 -12.38 3.48 -6.36
C PHE A 30 -11.83 2.77 -5.13
N PHE A 31 -11.49 1.50 -5.28
CA PHE A 31 -10.81 0.73 -4.25
C PHE A 31 -9.32 0.63 -4.58
N SER A 32 -8.48 1.19 -3.72
CA SER A 32 -7.03 1.09 -3.83
C SER A 32 -6.42 0.75 -2.48
N GLY A 33 -5.15 0.35 -2.49
CA GLY A 33 -4.39 0.11 -1.28
C GLY A 33 -2.96 0.56 -1.45
N TRP A 34 -2.35 0.99 -0.36
CA TRP A 34 -0.95 1.36 -0.29
C TRP A 34 -0.17 0.33 0.54
N ILE A 35 1.11 0.15 0.20
CA ILE A 35 2.05 -0.65 0.97
C ILE A 35 3.36 0.14 1.03
N ALA A 36 3.94 0.23 2.23
CA ALA A 36 5.18 0.94 2.46
C ALA A 36 6.29 0.50 1.50
N ASP A 37 6.88 1.46 0.77
CA ASP A 37 8.12 1.21 0.03
C ASP A 37 9.34 1.16 0.97
N TYR A 38 9.29 1.93 2.06
CA TYR A 38 10.29 2.02 3.12
C TYR A 38 9.59 2.27 4.47
N PRO A 39 10.24 1.95 5.61
CA PRO A 39 9.58 1.91 6.91
C PRO A 39 9.46 3.30 7.57
N ASP A 40 8.79 4.22 6.90
CA ASP A 40 8.56 5.57 7.38
C ASP A 40 7.09 5.96 7.16
N ALA A 41 6.46 6.60 8.15
CA ALA A 41 5.08 7.05 8.07
C ALA A 41 4.86 8.09 6.95
N GLU A 42 5.90 8.85 6.61
CA GLU A 42 5.91 9.79 5.49
C GLU A 42 5.52 9.09 4.17
N ASN A 43 5.96 7.84 3.96
CA ASN A 43 5.62 7.07 2.77
C ASN A 43 4.11 6.83 2.62
N PHE A 44 3.38 6.71 3.72
CA PHE A 44 1.91 6.59 3.70
C PHE A 44 1.21 7.94 3.52
N LEU A 45 1.83 9.03 3.98
CA LEU A 45 1.29 10.38 3.83
C LEU A 45 1.50 10.96 2.43
N GLN A 46 2.52 10.51 1.70
CA GLN A 46 2.84 11.01 0.35
C GLN A 46 1.67 10.89 -0.65
N VAL A 47 0.75 9.93 -0.42
CA VAL A 47 -0.41 9.69 -1.29
C VAL A 47 -1.48 10.78 -1.15
N TYR A 48 -1.31 11.71 -0.21
CA TYR A 48 -2.18 12.86 0.01
C TYR A 48 -1.49 14.19 -0.29
N TYR A 49 -0.18 14.19 -0.59
CA TYR A 49 0.53 15.43 -0.93
C TYR A 49 0.06 15.95 -2.29
N SER A 50 -0.31 17.23 -2.37
CA SER A 50 -0.97 17.77 -3.59
C SER A 50 -0.07 17.69 -4.82
N LYS A 51 1.24 17.94 -4.66
CA LYS A 51 2.23 17.90 -5.76
C LYS A 51 2.54 16.48 -6.25
N ASN A 52 2.06 15.46 -5.54
CA ASN A 52 2.11 14.07 -5.95
C ASN A 52 0.89 13.66 -6.79
N SER A 53 0.02 14.59 -7.19
CA SER A 53 -1.04 14.31 -8.17
C SER A 53 -0.45 14.25 -9.59
N PRO A 54 -0.90 13.33 -10.48
CA PRO A 54 -1.99 12.36 -10.30
C PRO A 54 -1.59 11.03 -9.63
N TRP A 55 -0.29 10.84 -9.40
CA TRP A 55 0.25 9.64 -8.76
C TRP A 55 1.55 9.98 -8.00
N PRO A 56 1.69 9.56 -6.73
CA PRO A 56 0.82 8.64 -5.98
C PRO A 56 -0.48 9.22 -5.40
N ASN A 57 -0.75 10.52 -5.50
CA ASN A 57 -2.00 11.10 -5.01
C ASN A 57 -3.16 10.93 -6.01
N SER A 58 -3.77 9.74 -5.98
CA SER A 58 -4.94 9.42 -6.81
C SER A 58 -6.27 9.95 -6.25
N THR A 59 -6.29 10.44 -5.01
CA THR A 59 -7.48 11.08 -4.43
C THR A 59 -7.67 12.51 -4.92
N GLN A 60 -6.68 13.08 -5.61
CA GLN A 60 -6.64 14.50 -6.00
C GLN A 60 -6.75 15.45 -4.79
N TYR A 61 -6.44 14.95 -3.59
CA TYR A 61 -6.53 15.74 -2.36
C TYR A 61 -5.53 16.89 -2.39
N ASN A 62 -5.99 18.07 -2.01
CA ASN A 62 -5.22 19.30 -2.04
C ASN A 62 -5.62 20.16 -0.84
N ASN A 63 -4.78 20.12 0.19
CA ASN A 63 -4.94 20.92 1.39
C ASN A 63 -3.60 21.63 1.67
N PRO A 64 -3.53 22.97 1.58
CA PRO A 64 -2.29 23.72 1.79
C PRO A 64 -1.67 23.53 3.19
N GLU A 65 -2.49 23.29 4.22
CA GLU A 65 -1.99 23.01 5.57
C GLU A 65 -1.31 21.64 5.62
N PHE A 66 -1.94 20.63 5.02
CA PHE A 66 -1.34 19.30 4.89
C PHE A 66 -0.03 19.36 4.13
N ASP A 67 0.01 20.05 2.99
CA ASP A 67 1.21 20.20 2.18
C ASP A 67 2.36 20.83 2.98
N ALA A 68 2.08 21.89 3.73
CA ALA A 68 3.09 22.56 4.56
C ALA A 68 3.65 21.65 5.67
N VAL A 69 2.79 20.83 6.30
CA VAL A 69 3.23 19.85 7.30
C VAL A 69 4.07 18.74 6.66
N TYR A 70 3.61 18.20 5.53
CA TYR A 70 4.29 17.13 4.80
C TYR A 70 5.66 17.57 4.28
N GLU A 71 5.78 18.78 3.72
CA GLU A 71 7.05 19.35 3.27
C GLU A 71 8.08 19.43 4.41
N ARG A 72 7.65 19.77 5.64
CA ARG A 72 8.53 19.77 6.82
C ARG A 72 8.96 18.36 7.19
N ILE A 73 8.01 17.42 7.26
CA ILE A 73 8.28 16.01 7.60
C ILE A 73 9.30 15.38 6.65
N SER A 74 9.21 15.68 5.35
CA SER A 74 10.01 15.03 4.30
C SER A 74 11.52 15.30 4.39
N VAL A 75 11.92 16.39 5.05
CA VAL A 75 13.33 16.78 5.22
C VAL A 75 13.81 16.69 6.67
N MET A 76 12.92 16.36 7.61
CA MET A 76 13.27 16.23 9.02
C MET A 76 13.87 14.86 9.34
N PRO A 77 14.91 14.78 10.19
CA PRO A 77 15.38 13.51 10.74
C PRO A 77 14.37 12.95 11.75
N ASP A 78 14.49 11.65 12.03
CA ASP A 78 13.69 10.99 13.05
C ASP A 78 13.82 11.68 14.41
N SER A 79 12.69 12.05 14.99
CA SER A 79 12.60 12.87 16.19
C SER A 79 11.18 12.89 16.77
N PRO A 80 11.02 13.18 18.08
CA PRO A 80 9.72 13.41 18.69
C PRO A 80 8.92 14.52 17.98
N GLU A 81 9.60 15.55 17.49
CA GLU A 81 8.99 16.65 16.75
C GLU A 81 8.43 16.19 15.39
N ARG A 82 9.18 15.36 14.65
CA ARG A 82 8.69 14.74 13.40
C ARG A 82 7.49 13.84 13.67
N THR A 83 7.50 13.12 14.80
CA THR A 83 6.37 12.30 15.25
C THR A 83 5.11 13.11 15.52
N ALA A 84 5.24 14.26 16.19
CA ALA A 84 4.11 15.17 16.41
C ALA A 84 3.52 15.69 15.09
N LEU A 85 4.38 16.00 14.11
CA LEU A 85 3.93 16.42 12.77
C LEU A 85 3.22 15.29 12.01
N TYR A 86 3.66 14.02 12.15
CA TYR A 86 2.91 12.89 11.58
C TYR A 86 1.49 12.82 12.11
N HIS A 87 1.30 13.00 13.43
CA HIS A 87 -0.03 13.01 14.02
C HIS A 87 -0.88 14.18 13.52
N GLN A 88 -0.30 15.36 13.35
CA GLN A 88 -0.99 16.51 12.76
C GLN A 88 -1.42 16.21 11.32
N ALA A 89 -0.52 15.72 10.48
CA ALA A 89 -0.81 15.36 9.08
C ALA A 89 -1.90 14.29 8.99
N GLN A 90 -1.81 13.24 9.82
CA GLN A 90 -2.82 12.20 9.91
C GLN A 90 -4.19 12.76 10.32
N TRP A 91 -4.22 13.67 11.30
CA TRP A 91 -5.47 14.27 11.76
C TRP A 91 -6.15 15.09 10.64
N LEU A 92 -5.38 15.87 9.88
CA LEU A 92 -5.90 16.61 8.72
C LEU A 92 -6.54 15.68 7.70
N VAL A 93 -5.85 14.60 7.32
CA VAL A 93 -6.39 13.64 6.34
C VAL A 93 -7.63 12.92 6.88
N VAL A 94 -7.61 12.46 8.13
CA VAL A 94 -8.76 11.77 8.73
C VAL A 94 -9.96 12.70 8.90
N ASN A 95 -9.74 13.98 9.18
CA ASN A 95 -10.81 14.98 9.29
C ASN A 95 -11.43 15.30 7.92
N ASP A 96 -10.60 15.46 6.89
CA ASP A 96 -11.06 15.85 5.55
C ASP A 96 -11.63 14.65 4.76
N LEU A 97 -11.34 13.42 5.20
CA LEU A 97 -11.84 12.15 4.64
C LEU A 97 -11.70 12.02 3.11
N PRO A 98 -10.51 12.29 2.52
CA PRO A 98 -10.30 12.06 1.08
C PRO A 98 -10.32 10.57 0.70
N ALA A 99 -10.20 9.68 1.69
CA ALA A 99 -10.34 8.23 1.54
C ALA A 99 -10.98 7.61 2.79
N ALA A 100 -11.71 6.51 2.59
CA ALA A 100 -12.21 5.67 3.68
C ALA A 100 -11.23 4.51 3.95
N TYR A 101 -10.76 4.40 5.19
CA TYR A 101 -9.85 3.33 5.61
C TYR A 101 -10.64 2.09 6.02
N VAL A 102 -10.48 0.98 5.28
CA VAL A 102 -11.31 -0.21 5.47
C VAL A 102 -10.62 -1.28 6.33
N TYR A 103 -9.37 -1.63 6.04
CA TYR A 103 -8.60 -2.63 6.80
C TYR A 103 -7.10 -2.58 6.50
N HIS A 104 -6.30 -3.15 7.40
CA HIS A 104 -4.91 -3.50 7.14
C HIS A 104 -4.83 -4.96 6.65
N ARG A 105 -4.14 -5.19 5.53
CA ARG A 105 -4.01 -6.52 4.93
C ARG A 105 -3.13 -7.43 5.80
N ILE A 106 -3.58 -8.66 6.00
CA ILE A 106 -2.75 -9.75 6.49
C ILE A 106 -2.31 -10.57 5.28
N SER A 107 -1.01 -10.80 5.15
CA SER A 107 -0.45 -11.61 4.07
C SER A 107 -0.01 -12.97 4.60
N TYR A 108 -0.36 -14.01 3.85
CA TYR A 108 0.04 -15.38 4.14
C TYR A 108 1.07 -15.83 3.10
N LEU A 109 2.16 -16.44 3.56
CA LEU A 109 3.15 -17.07 2.72
C LEU A 109 3.02 -18.58 2.87
N LEU A 110 2.81 -19.26 1.75
CA LEU A 110 2.90 -20.71 1.67
C LEU A 110 4.12 -21.10 0.84
N HIS A 111 4.94 -21.97 1.39
CA HIS A 111 6.05 -22.57 0.69
C HIS A 111 6.12 -24.06 0.97
N HIS A 112 6.78 -24.79 0.07
CA HIS A 112 7.04 -26.20 0.28
C HIS A 112 8.12 -26.41 1.35
N GLU A 113 8.10 -27.58 2.00
CA GLU A 113 9.08 -27.97 3.02
C GLU A 113 10.53 -27.95 2.51
N TRP A 114 10.76 -28.22 1.22
CA TRP A 114 12.09 -28.14 0.61
C TRP A 114 12.54 -26.72 0.25
N VAL A 115 11.75 -25.70 0.60
CA VAL A 115 12.16 -24.30 0.50
C VAL A 115 12.48 -23.82 1.91
N GLU A 116 13.77 -23.65 2.17
CA GLU A 116 14.32 -23.28 3.47
C GLU A 116 14.75 -21.81 3.47
N ASN A 117 14.97 -21.24 4.66
CA ASN A 117 15.47 -19.88 4.88
C ASN A 117 14.61 -18.74 4.28
N ILE A 118 13.30 -18.94 4.12
CA ILE A 118 12.46 -17.84 3.66
C ILE A 118 12.29 -16.82 4.79
N VAL A 119 12.84 -15.62 4.57
CA VAL A 119 12.64 -14.46 5.45
C VAL A 119 11.71 -13.49 4.71
N PRO A 120 10.42 -13.40 5.08
CA PRO A 120 9.51 -12.45 4.46
C PRO A 120 9.93 -11.01 4.80
N ASN A 121 9.74 -10.09 3.85
CA ASN A 121 9.91 -8.67 4.12
C ASN A 121 8.77 -8.18 5.03
N SER A 122 9.10 -7.58 6.18
CA SER A 122 8.13 -7.06 7.15
C SER A 122 7.17 -6.01 6.59
N TYR A 123 7.56 -5.32 5.51
CA TYR A 123 6.79 -4.21 4.92
C TYR A 123 6.14 -4.56 3.58
N ARG A 124 6.68 -5.55 2.86
CA ARG A 124 6.19 -6.03 1.55
C ARG A 124 6.12 -7.57 1.47
N PRO A 125 5.24 -8.20 2.26
CA PRO A 125 5.11 -9.65 2.28
C PRO A 125 4.44 -10.24 1.02
N ASP A 126 3.81 -9.42 0.20
CA ASP A 126 3.04 -9.79 -1.00
C ASP A 126 3.90 -9.98 -2.28
N THR A 127 5.21 -9.76 -2.19
CA THR A 127 6.08 -9.80 -3.37
C THR A 127 6.46 -11.22 -3.77
N ASN A 128 5.63 -11.84 -4.61
CA ASN A 128 5.98 -12.95 -5.50
C ASN A 128 7.07 -12.54 -6.53
N GLY A 129 8.24 -12.07 -6.07
CA GLY A 129 9.41 -11.87 -6.93
C GLY A 129 10.34 -10.68 -6.68
N MET A 130 10.20 -9.85 -5.63
CA MET A 130 11.15 -8.75 -5.36
C MET A 130 11.31 -8.44 -3.86
N GLY A 131 11.60 -9.48 -3.08
CA GLY A 131 11.91 -9.37 -1.65
C GLY A 131 12.22 -10.73 -1.04
N MET A 132 11.46 -11.75 -1.44
CA MET A 132 11.68 -13.15 -1.01
C MET A 132 12.86 -13.84 -1.70
N THR A 133 13.32 -13.34 -2.86
CA THR A 133 14.40 -13.95 -3.64
C THR A 133 15.77 -13.84 -2.99
N LYS A 134 15.90 -13.01 -1.95
CA LYS A 134 17.20 -12.69 -1.36
C LYS A 134 17.74 -13.78 -0.42
N PHE A 135 16.88 -14.59 0.20
CA PHE A 135 17.31 -15.44 1.32
C PHE A 135 16.86 -16.91 1.29
N PHE A 136 16.20 -17.41 0.25
CA PHE A 136 15.74 -18.80 0.25
C PHE A 136 16.80 -19.81 -0.26
N LYS A 137 16.72 -21.04 0.24
CA LYS A 137 17.48 -22.21 -0.22
C LYS A 137 16.52 -23.30 -0.67
N VAL A 138 16.87 -24.01 -1.74
CA VAL A 138 16.11 -25.17 -2.21
C VAL A 138 16.86 -26.46 -1.89
N ASP A 139 16.24 -27.35 -1.14
CA ASP A 139 16.69 -28.73 -0.96
C ASP A 139 16.20 -29.59 -2.13
N SER A 140 17.09 -29.79 -3.10
CA SER A 140 16.79 -30.56 -4.31
C SER A 140 16.39 -32.01 -4.01
N GLU A 141 16.96 -32.64 -2.99
CA GLU A 141 16.64 -34.03 -2.66
C GLU A 141 15.25 -34.16 -2.02
N LYS A 142 14.91 -33.29 -1.06
CA LYS A 142 13.56 -33.24 -0.49
C LYS A 142 12.52 -32.95 -1.57
N ARG A 143 12.84 -32.06 -2.52
CA ARG A 143 11.97 -31.75 -3.66
C ARG A 143 11.72 -32.97 -4.53
N GLU A 144 12.76 -33.72 -4.90
CA GLU A 144 12.61 -34.92 -5.72
C GLU A 144 11.89 -36.04 -4.96
N ARG A 145 12.14 -36.20 -3.66
CA ARG A 145 11.38 -37.14 -2.81
C ARG A 145 9.89 -36.80 -2.78
N TYR A 146 9.53 -35.53 -2.60
CA TYR A 146 8.13 -35.10 -2.64
C TYR A 146 7.49 -35.40 -3.99
N LYS A 147 8.15 -35.04 -5.10
CA LYS A 147 7.62 -35.29 -6.45
C LYS A 147 7.33 -36.76 -6.71
N LYS A 148 8.16 -37.67 -6.18
CA LYS A 148 7.94 -39.13 -6.28
C LYS A 148 6.80 -39.64 -5.40
N ARG A 149 6.52 -38.98 -4.27
CA ARG A 149 5.47 -39.38 -3.32
C ARG A 149 4.06 -38.97 -3.76
N PHE A 150 3.95 -37.83 -4.46
CA PHE A 150 2.67 -37.22 -4.86
C PHE A 150 2.43 -37.21 -6.37
N ARG A 151 3.25 -37.94 -7.13
CA ARG A 151 2.92 -38.40 -8.49
C ARG A 151 2.30 -39.78 -8.41
#